data_AF-A0A496PTB0-F1
#
_entry.id   AF-A0A496PTB0-F1
#
_cell.length_a   1.000
_cell.length_b   1.000
_cell.length_c   1.000
_cell.angle_alpha   90.00
_cell.angle_beta   90.00
_cell.angle_gamma   90.00
#
_symmetry.space_group_name_H-M   'P 1'
#
loop_
_entity.id
_entity.type
_entity.pdbx_description
1 polymer ?
#
loop_
_entity_poly.entity_id
_entity_poly.type
_entity_poly.pdbx_seq_one_letter_code
_entity_poly.pdbx_strand_id
1 'polypeptide(L)'
;MSNNRIVFQNWIVDLGRDPSWQELPAMSSEEIGNTALLRARVQQALLCLSDGERELIEQFYYMGRSYREISERSGRAIYRLEAIHKRALRKLRNELRYFIQERFHLDETIERNISECPICNSPYRCDIDFVISQRDPTATWKPIMRYLRKKYNLDIRSPQTLIGHERHHMQRTAEMKIESEK
;
A
#
# COMPACT_ATOMS: atom_id res chain seq x y z
N MET A 1 -33.08 9.22 21.47
CA MET A 1 -32.18 9.22 20.30
C MET A 1 -30.82 9.67 20.79
N SER A 2 -29.84 8.78 20.80
CA SER A 2 -28.54 8.96 21.45
C SER A 2 -27.67 9.92 20.63
N ASN A 3 -27.27 11.04 21.26
CA ASN A 3 -26.30 11.98 20.70
C ASN A 3 -24.94 11.29 20.60
N ASN A 4 -24.61 10.74 19.43
CA ASN A 4 -23.25 10.35 19.08
C ASN A 4 -22.42 11.62 18.89
N ARG A 5 -21.93 12.17 20.01
CA ARG A 5 -20.97 13.27 20.03
C ARG A 5 -19.65 12.71 19.51
N ILE A 6 -19.24 13.16 18.33
CA ILE A 6 -17.94 12.83 17.75
C ILE A 6 -16.86 13.33 18.71
N VAL A 7 -16.07 12.41 19.25
CA VAL A 7 -14.89 12.71 20.05
C VAL A 7 -13.77 13.10 19.07
N PHE A 8 -13.30 14.34 19.19
CA PHE A 8 -12.15 14.86 18.44
C PHE A 8 -10.91 13.99 18.72
N GLN A 9 -10.24 13.53 17.66
CA GLN A 9 -8.92 12.89 17.74
C GLN A 9 -7.86 13.83 17.15
N ASN A 10 -6.73 13.95 17.84
CA ASN A 10 -5.67 14.98 17.79
C ASN A 10 -4.83 15.10 16.50
N TRP A 11 -5.39 14.98 15.30
CA TRP A 11 -4.61 15.14 14.05
C TRP A 11 -4.83 16.47 13.32
N ILE A 12 -5.71 17.34 13.82
CA ILE A 12 -5.94 18.71 13.30
C ILE A 12 -5.51 19.70 14.39
N VAL A 13 -4.25 20.16 14.37
CA VAL A 13 -3.68 20.99 15.46
C VAL A 13 -3.43 22.45 15.03
N ASP A 14 -3.66 22.84 13.78
CA ASP A 14 -3.20 24.15 13.31
C ASP A 14 -4.19 25.33 13.45
N LEU A 15 -5.36 25.17 14.13
CA LEU A 15 -6.39 26.24 14.14
C LEU A 15 -6.91 26.72 15.50
N GLY A 16 -6.23 26.45 16.61
CA GLY A 16 -6.58 27.14 17.86
C GLY A 16 -5.90 26.59 19.09
N ARG A 17 -5.11 27.43 19.77
CA ARG A 17 -4.48 27.10 21.05
C ARG A 17 -5.46 27.44 22.18
N ASP A 18 -6.12 26.43 22.72
CA ASP A 18 -6.98 26.59 23.91
C ASP A 18 -6.09 26.74 25.15
N PRO A 19 -6.21 27.84 25.93
CA PRO A 19 -5.36 28.12 27.10
C PRO A 19 -5.61 27.20 28.29
N SER A 20 -6.62 26.33 28.25
CA SER A 20 -6.87 25.30 29.26
C SER A 20 -6.04 24.02 29.08
N TRP A 21 -5.26 23.92 28.00
CA TRP A 21 -4.34 22.80 27.80
C TRP A 21 -3.21 22.86 28.82
N GLN A 22 -3.24 21.94 29.79
CA GLN A 22 -2.04 21.53 30.50
C GLN A 22 -0.99 21.16 29.45
N GLU A 23 0.22 21.70 29.59
CA GLU A 23 1.34 21.36 28.72
C GLU A 23 1.40 19.84 28.57
N LEU A 24 1.18 19.36 27.34
CA LEU A 24 1.38 17.95 27.04
C LEU A 24 2.80 17.62 27.50
N PRO A 25 3.01 16.49 28.21
CA PRO A 25 4.34 16.12 28.67
C PRO A 25 5.28 16.17 27.48
N ALA A 26 6.42 16.84 27.65
CA ALA A 26 7.44 16.94 26.62
C ALA A 26 7.70 15.53 26.08
N MET A 27 7.47 15.33 24.77
CA MET A 27 7.68 14.03 24.15
C MET A 27 9.09 13.56 24.48
N SER A 28 9.19 12.33 24.97
CA SER A 28 10.48 11.72 25.23
C SER A 28 11.32 11.67 23.95
N SER A 29 12.65 11.74 24.09
CA SER A 29 13.58 11.59 22.96
C SER A 29 13.29 10.34 22.13
N GLU A 30 12.82 9.27 22.79
CA GLU A 30 12.43 8.01 22.16
C GLU A 30 11.16 8.17 21.29
N GLU A 31 10.14 8.88 21.76
CA GLU A 31 8.91 9.16 20.97
C GLU A 31 9.18 10.07 19.76
N ILE A 32 10.11 11.02 19.89
CA ILE A 32 10.56 11.87 18.79
C ILE A 32 11.29 11.03 17.73
N GLY A 33 12.19 10.14 18.15
CA GLY A 33 12.86 9.20 17.23
C GLY A 33 11.87 8.27 16.52
N ASN A 34 10.87 7.78 17.25
CA ASN A 34 9.84 6.87 16.71
C ASN A 34 8.96 7.55 15.65
N THR A 35 8.57 8.80 15.89
CA THR A 35 7.78 9.56 14.91
C THR A 35 8.57 9.92 13.67
N ALA A 36 9.87 10.22 13.79
CA ALA A 36 10.75 10.46 12.65
C ALA A 36 10.90 9.21 11.77
N LEU A 37 11.14 8.04 12.37
CA LEU A 37 11.25 6.77 11.65
C LEU A 37 9.95 6.41 10.94
N LEU A 38 8.80 6.57 11.62
CA LEU A 38 7.49 6.31 11.04
C LEU A 38 7.22 7.22 9.85
N ARG A 39 7.52 8.53 9.97
CA ARG A 39 7.39 9.48 8.87
C ARG A 39 8.27 9.10 7.68
N ALA A 40 9.54 8.77 7.91
CA ALA A 40 10.45 8.35 6.85
C ALA A 40 9.92 7.12 6.11
N ARG A 41 9.40 6.14 6.85
CA ARG A 41 8.82 4.92 6.24
C ARG A 41 7.55 5.20 5.46
N VAL A 42 6.67 6.07 5.97
CA VAL A 42 5.47 6.51 5.24
C VAL A 42 5.84 7.25 3.97
N GLN A 43 6.84 8.14 4.02
CA GLN A 43 7.34 8.84 2.83
C GLN A 43 7.88 7.86 1.79
N GLN A 44 8.68 6.87 2.21
CA GLN A 44 9.13 5.80 1.31
C GLN A 44 7.95 5.03 0.69
N ALA A 45 6.94 4.67 1.48
CA ALA A 45 5.76 3.97 0.97
C ALA A 45 4.95 4.82 -0.02
N LEU A 46 4.90 6.15 0.15
CA LEU A 46 4.26 7.07 -0.79
C LEU A 46 5.00 7.14 -2.13
N LEU A 47 6.31 6.90 -2.17
CA LEU A 47 7.08 6.84 -3.42
C LEU A 47 6.68 5.65 -4.31
N CYS A 48 6.17 4.56 -3.72
CA CYS A 48 5.65 3.40 -4.47
C CYS A 48 4.28 3.64 -5.12
N LEU A 49 3.68 4.82 -4.91
CA LEU A 49 2.43 5.22 -5.54
C LEU A 49 2.71 5.94 -6.87
N SER A 50 1.86 5.71 -7.85
CA SER A 50 1.86 6.54 -9.06
C SER A 50 1.49 7.99 -8.73
N ASP A 51 1.88 8.94 -9.57
CA ASP A 51 1.59 10.38 -9.33
C ASP A 51 0.11 10.66 -9.04
N GLY A 52 -0.79 10.02 -9.80
CA GLY A 52 -2.24 10.19 -9.59
C GLY A 52 -2.77 9.52 -8.31
N GLU A 53 -2.10 8.49 -7.79
CA GLU A 53 -2.42 7.88 -6.50
C GLU A 53 -1.88 8.73 -5.34
N ARG A 54 -0.64 9.22 -5.46
CA ARG A 54 0.01 10.08 -4.46
C ARG A 54 -0.73 11.40 -4.31
N GLU A 55 -1.02 12.08 -5.41
CA GLU A 55 -1.79 13.33 -5.43
C GLU A 55 -3.14 13.17 -4.72
N LEU A 56 -3.82 12.05 -4.97
CA LEU A 56 -5.10 11.77 -4.32
C LEU A 56 -4.96 11.57 -2.80
N ILE A 57 -3.93 10.85 -2.35
CA ILE A 57 -3.66 10.63 -0.92
C ILE A 57 -3.31 11.96 -0.23
N GLU A 58 -2.48 12.79 -0.85
CA GLU A 58 -2.12 14.12 -0.32
C GLU A 58 -3.35 15.04 -0.22
N GLN A 59 -4.16 15.13 -1.29
CA GLN A 59 -5.37 15.96 -1.25
C GLN A 59 -6.38 15.46 -0.22
N PHE A 60 -6.54 14.15 -0.08
CA PHE A 60 -7.52 13.57 0.83
C PHE A 60 -7.08 13.66 2.29
N TYR A 61 -5.87 13.18 2.62
CA TYR A 61 -5.43 13.08 4.01
C TYR A 61 -4.68 14.31 4.52
N TYR A 62 -3.90 15.01 3.66
CA TYR A 62 -3.10 16.13 4.12
C TYR A 62 -3.86 17.46 3.97
N MET A 63 -4.68 17.58 2.93
CA MET A 63 -5.51 18.78 2.70
C MET A 63 -6.96 18.61 3.18
N GLY A 64 -7.36 17.42 3.64
CA GLY A 64 -8.70 17.16 4.18
C GLY A 64 -9.83 17.26 3.15
N ARG A 65 -9.55 17.16 1.84
CA ARG A 65 -10.56 17.33 0.80
C ARG A 65 -11.45 16.10 0.65
N SER A 66 -12.72 16.35 0.38
CA SER A 66 -13.69 15.33 0.00
C SER A 66 -13.51 14.86 -1.45
N TYR A 67 -14.01 13.66 -1.78
CA TYR A 67 -13.99 13.17 -3.17
C TYR A 67 -14.69 14.11 -4.15
N ARG A 68 -15.72 14.84 -3.69
CA ARG A 68 -16.44 15.79 -4.53
C ARG A 68 -15.55 16.97 -4.93
N GLU A 69 -14.85 17.58 -3.98
CA GLU A 69 -13.94 18.69 -4.25
C GLU A 69 -12.76 18.26 -5.14
N ILE A 70 -12.24 17.05 -4.92
CA ILE A 70 -11.17 16.48 -5.75
C ILE A 70 -11.69 16.19 -7.16
N SER A 71 -12.93 15.69 -7.30
CA SER A 71 -13.59 15.44 -8.58
C SER A 71 -13.80 16.73 -9.37
N GLU A 72 -14.30 17.78 -8.72
CA GLU A 72 -14.54 19.09 -9.32
C GLU A 72 -13.23 19.74 -9.81
N ARG A 73 -12.13 19.61 -9.06
CA ARG A 73 -10.81 20.16 -9.46
C ARG A 73 -10.11 19.35 -10.54
N SER A 74 -10.15 18.03 -10.45
CA SER A 74 -9.41 17.14 -11.37
C SER A 74 -10.20 16.77 -12.64
N GLY A 75 -11.51 17.09 -12.69
CA GLY A 75 -12.42 16.66 -13.76
C GLY A 75 -12.65 15.15 -13.80
N ARG A 76 -12.20 14.40 -12.80
CA ARG A 76 -12.34 12.94 -12.73
C ARG A 76 -13.66 12.60 -12.04
N ALA A 77 -14.36 11.58 -12.53
CA ALA A 77 -15.57 11.08 -11.87
C ALA A 77 -15.26 10.46 -10.49
N ILE A 78 -16.14 10.68 -9.51
CA ILE A 78 -16.00 10.23 -8.11
C ILE A 78 -15.68 8.73 -8.01
N TYR A 79 -16.39 7.87 -8.75
CA TYR A 79 -16.17 6.42 -8.71
C TYR A 79 -14.74 6.02 -9.13
N ARG A 80 -14.11 6.79 -10.05
CA ARG A 80 -12.71 6.57 -10.42
C ARG A 80 -11.77 6.98 -9.29
N LEU A 81 -12.04 8.10 -8.62
CA LEU A 81 -11.27 8.53 -7.46
C LEU A 81 -11.34 7.50 -6.34
N GLU A 82 -12.50 6.94 -6.04
CA GLU A 82 -12.63 5.86 -5.07
C GLU A 82 -11.81 4.63 -5.44
N ALA A 83 -11.82 4.24 -6.72
CA ALA A 83 -11.04 3.10 -7.20
C ALA A 83 -9.52 3.35 -7.09
N ILE A 84 -9.06 4.56 -7.43
CA ILE A 84 -7.67 4.99 -7.25
C ILE A 84 -7.31 4.98 -5.76
N HIS A 85 -8.17 5.53 -4.90
CA HIS A 85 -7.94 5.59 -3.47
C HIS A 85 -7.82 4.19 -2.85
N LYS A 86 -8.77 3.29 -3.15
CA LYS A 86 -8.72 1.89 -2.70
C LYS A 86 -7.45 1.18 -3.16
N ARG A 87 -6.98 1.45 -4.39
CA ARG A 87 -5.74 0.89 -4.93
C ARG A 87 -4.51 1.44 -4.19
N ALA A 88 -4.44 2.75 -3.99
CA ALA A 88 -3.37 3.41 -3.26
C ALA A 88 -3.26 2.90 -1.82
N LEU A 89 -4.38 2.83 -1.10
CA LEU A 89 -4.41 2.28 0.27
C LEU A 89 -3.94 0.83 0.33
N ARG A 90 -4.30 0.01 -0.66
CA ARG A 90 -3.83 -1.38 -0.74
C ARG A 90 -2.32 -1.47 -0.97
N LYS A 91 -1.75 -0.56 -1.77
CA LYS A 91 -0.29 -0.43 -1.94
C LYS A 91 0.36 -0.05 -0.62
N LEU A 92 -0.04 1.07 -0.03
CA LEU A 92 0.50 1.55 1.24
C LEU A 92 0.42 0.51 2.36
N ARG A 93 -0.72 -0.17 2.51
CA ARG A 93 -0.89 -1.23 3.52
C ARG A 93 0.14 -2.33 3.37
N ASN A 94 0.40 -2.78 2.15
CA ASN A 94 1.30 -3.90 1.93
C ASN A 94 2.77 -3.47 2.09
N GLU A 95 3.13 -2.25 1.69
CA GLU A 95 4.49 -1.71 1.90
C GLU A 95 4.80 -1.48 3.37
N LEU A 96 3.83 -0.99 4.12
CA LEU A 96 3.97 -0.70 5.54
C LEU A 96 3.77 -1.94 6.42
N ARG A 97 3.29 -3.05 5.87
CA ARG A 97 2.92 -4.25 6.64
C ARG A 97 4.06 -4.75 7.51
N TYR A 98 5.21 -5.05 6.90
CA TYR A 98 6.35 -5.62 7.61
C TYR A 98 6.88 -4.68 8.68
N PHE A 99 6.97 -3.39 8.36
CA PHE A 99 7.40 -2.37 9.32
C PHE A 99 6.45 -2.28 10.53
N ILE A 100 5.14 -2.29 10.28
CA ILE A 100 4.14 -2.23 11.36
C ILE A 100 4.18 -3.53 12.20
N GLN A 101 4.32 -4.69 11.56
CA GLN A 101 4.42 -5.99 12.25
C GLN A 101 5.64 -6.04 13.16
N GLU A 102 6.81 -5.68 12.63
CA GLU A 102 8.07 -5.64 13.37
C GLU A 102 8.02 -4.65 14.53
N ARG A 103 7.47 -3.45 14.29
CA ARG A 103 7.52 -2.35 15.26
C ARG A 103 6.47 -2.45 16.37
N PHE A 104 5.27 -2.95 16.05
CA PHE A 104 4.13 -2.98 16.97
C PHE A 104 3.77 -4.38 17.45
N HIS A 105 4.55 -5.40 17.07
CA HIS A 105 4.32 -6.80 17.43
C HIS A 105 2.88 -7.23 17.19
N LEU A 106 2.28 -6.76 16.08
CA LEU A 106 0.92 -7.16 15.71
C LEU A 106 0.97 -8.60 15.21
N ASP A 107 0.57 -9.52 16.09
CA ASP A 107 0.48 -10.95 15.79
C ASP A 107 -0.33 -11.23 14.51
N GLU A 108 0.10 -12.27 13.80
CA GLU A 108 -0.28 -12.87 12.51
C GLU A 108 -1.78 -12.93 12.14
N THR A 109 -2.69 -12.47 13.00
CA THR A 109 -4.13 -12.39 12.71
C THR A 109 -4.49 -11.47 11.53
N ILE A 110 -3.62 -10.52 11.14
CA ILE A 110 -3.78 -9.72 9.91
C ILE A 110 -3.51 -10.56 8.63
N GLU A 111 -2.85 -11.72 8.74
CA GLU A 111 -2.44 -12.55 7.60
C GLU A 111 -3.60 -13.14 6.80
N ARG A 112 -4.76 -13.37 7.43
CA ARG A 112 -5.89 -14.04 6.76
C ARG A 112 -6.54 -13.21 5.64
N ASN A 113 -6.16 -11.94 5.46
CA ASN A 113 -6.82 -11.05 4.51
C ASN A 113 -5.92 -10.53 3.37
N ILE A 114 -4.67 -10.96 3.27
CA ILE A 114 -3.75 -10.46 2.23
C ILE A 114 -3.46 -11.57 1.21
N SER A 115 -4.42 -11.70 0.30
CA SER A 115 -4.41 -12.42 -0.97
C SER A 115 -4.12 -13.92 -0.91
N GLU A 116 -5.14 -14.71 -1.22
CA GLU A 116 -5.08 -16.13 -1.62
C GLU A 116 -4.21 -16.39 -2.88
N CYS A 117 -3.35 -15.43 -3.28
CA CYS A 117 -2.51 -15.57 -4.45
C CYS A 117 -1.34 -16.51 -4.13
N PRO A 118 -1.27 -17.69 -4.75
CA PRO A 118 -0.20 -18.66 -4.49
C PRO A 118 1.18 -18.13 -4.89
N ILE A 119 1.24 -17.16 -5.82
CA ILE A 119 2.51 -16.58 -6.29
C ILE A 119 3.06 -15.58 -5.27
N CYS A 120 2.21 -14.72 -4.71
CA CYS A 120 2.62 -13.74 -3.70
C CYS A 120 3.12 -14.40 -2.41
N ASN A 121 2.58 -15.56 -2.07
CA ASN A 121 2.96 -16.33 -0.88
C ASN A 121 4.16 -17.26 -1.13
N SER A 122 4.66 -17.33 -2.36
CA SER A 122 5.82 -18.17 -2.68
C SER A 122 7.12 -17.50 -2.20
N PRO A 123 8.06 -18.26 -1.59
CA PRO A 123 9.39 -17.73 -1.27
C PRO A 123 10.19 -17.35 -2.51
N TYR A 124 9.81 -17.86 -3.69
CA TYR A 124 10.46 -17.59 -4.98
C TYR A 124 9.77 -16.50 -5.80
N ARG A 125 8.94 -15.65 -5.16
CA ARG A 125 8.15 -14.61 -5.85
C ARG A 125 8.97 -13.81 -6.86
N CYS A 126 10.16 -13.33 -6.48
CA CYS A 126 10.97 -12.47 -7.35
C CYS A 126 11.38 -13.16 -8.66
N ASP A 127 11.71 -14.45 -8.60
CA ASP A 127 12.05 -15.24 -9.79
C ASP A 127 10.82 -15.51 -10.64
N ILE A 128 9.68 -15.76 -10.00
CA ILE A 128 8.42 -16.01 -10.69
C ILE A 128 7.96 -14.75 -11.42
N ASP A 129 8.04 -13.59 -10.76
CA ASP A 129 7.78 -12.28 -11.36
C ASP A 129 8.70 -12.05 -12.57
N PHE A 130 9.99 -12.36 -12.47
CA PHE A 130 10.91 -12.25 -13.60
C PHE A 130 10.51 -13.15 -14.78
N VAL A 131 10.14 -14.41 -14.52
CA VAL A 131 9.70 -15.33 -15.57
C VAL A 131 8.42 -14.86 -16.23
N ILE A 132 7.49 -14.29 -15.46
CA ILE A 132 6.25 -13.74 -16.00
C ILE A 132 6.53 -12.47 -16.83
N SER A 133 7.45 -11.60 -16.40
CA SER A 133 7.73 -10.34 -17.11
C SER A 133 8.48 -10.54 -18.43
N GLN A 134 9.25 -11.62 -18.55
CA GLN A 134 9.95 -12.00 -19.80
C GLN A 134 9.03 -12.70 -20.80
N ARG A 135 7.74 -12.88 -20.48
CA ARG A 135 6.78 -13.52 -21.38
C ARG A 135 6.51 -12.65 -22.61
N ASP A 136 6.44 -13.31 -23.77
CA ASP A 136 5.84 -12.72 -24.96
C ASP A 136 4.31 -12.53 -24.78
N PRO A 137 3.78 -11.29 -24.88
CA PRO A 137 2.35 -11.01 -24.74
C PRO A 137 1.44 -11.83 -25.66
N THR A 138 1.95 -12.25 -26.83
CA THR A 138 1.22 -13.03 -27.83
C THR A 138 1.23 -14.53 -27.52
N ALA A 139 2.19 -14.99 -26.71
CA ALA A 139 2.31 -16.39 -26.33
C ALA A 139 1.33 -16.79 -25.23
N THR A 140 0.93 -18.07 -25.25
CA THR A 140 0.04 -18.64 -24.23
C THR A 140 0.73 -18.80 -22.87
N TRP A 141 -0.04 -18.83 -21.78
CA TRP A 141 0.47 -19.02 -20.41
C TRP A 141 0.91 -20.45 -20.07
N LYS A 142 0.56 -21.43 -20.91
CA LYS A 142 0.79 -22.85 -20.65
C LYS A 142 2.27 -23.24 -20.45
N PRO A 143 3.24 -22.71 -21.21
CA PRO A 143 4.66 -22.98 -20.98
C PRO A 143 5.15 -22.47 -19.63
N ILE A 144 4.70 -21.28 -19.23
CA ILE A 144 5.06 -20.67 -17.93
C ILE A 144 4.48 -21.50 -16.80
N MET A 145 3.19 -21.86 -16.86
CA MET A 145 2.56 -22.72 -15.85
C MET A 145 3.30 -24.05 -15.68
N ARG A 146 3.73 -24.68 -16.80
CA ARG A 146 4.51 -25.92 -16.76
C ARG A 146 5.88 -25.71 -16.10
N TYR A 147 6.54 -24.60 -16.43
CA TYR A 147 7.84 -24.25 -15.83
C TYR A 147 7.71 -23.98 -14.32
N LEU A 148 6.71 -23.22 -13.90
CA LEU A 148 6.46 -22.91 -12.49
C LEU A 148 6.16 -24.18 -11.68
N ARG A 149 5.36 -25.09 -12.23
CA ARG A 149 5.11 -26.39 -11.60
C ARG A 149 6.39 -27.22 -11.47
N LYS A 150 7.20 -27.30 -12.53
CA LYS A 150 8.42 -28.13 -12.53
C LYS A 150 9.52 -27.57 -11.61
N LYS A 151 9.72 -26.25 -11.62
CA LYS A 151 10.86 -25.62 -10.94
C LYS A 151 10.55 -25.23 -9.49
N TYR A 152 9.36 -24.71 -9.23
CA TYR A 152 8.98 -24.15 -7.94
C TYR A 152 7.91 -24.96 -7.22
N ASN A 153 7.54 -26.13 -7.77
CA ASN A 153 6.43 -26.96 -7.29
C ASN A 153 5.12 -26.17 -7.12
N LEU A 154 4.93 -25.13 -7.93
CA LEU A 154 3.80 -24.21 -7.82
C LEU A 154 2.69 -24.63 -8.79
N ASP A 155 1.63 -25.26 -8.27
CA ASP A 155 0.52 -25.74 -9.10
C ASP A 155 -0.53 -24.65 -9.34
N ILE A 156 -0.34 -23.87 -10.40
CA ILE A 156 -1.34 -22.89 -10.83
C ILE A 156 -2.38 -23.59 -11.71
N ARG A 157 -3.63 -23.64 -11.25
CA ARG A 157 -4.73 -24.31 -11.96
C ARG A 157 -5.28 -23.53 -13.14
N SER A 158 -5.13 -22.19 -13.15
CA SER A 158 -5.71 -21.31 -14.16
C SER A 158 -4.74 -20.20 -14.58
N PRO A 159 -4.65 -19.88 -15.89
CA PRO A 159 -3.94 -18.70 -16.38
C PRO A 159 -4.44 -17.39 -15.73
N GLN A 160 -5.69 -17.33 -15.27
CA GLN A 160 -6.26 -16.13 -14.64
C GLN A 160 -5.51 -15.73 -13.37
N THR A 161 -4.94 -16.69 -12.65
CA THR A 161 -4.10 -16.40 -11.48
C THR A 161 -2.82 -15.67 -11.87
N LEU A 162 -2.19 -16.07 -12.97
CA LEU A 162 -0.99 -15.40 -13.49
C LEU A 162 -1.31 -14.02 -14.07
N ILE A 163 -2.40 -13.90 -14.82
CA ILE A 163 -2.86 -12.61 -15.37
C ILE A 163 -3.23 -11.64 -14.25
N GLY A 164 -3.95 -12.11 -13.23
CA GLY A 164 -4.31 -11.31 -12.06
C GLY A 164 -3.07 -10.85 -11.30
N HIS A 165 -2.09 -11.74 -11.14
CA HIS A 165 -0.81 -11.43 -10.51
C HIS A 165 0.01 -10.41 -11.31
N GLU A 166 0.15 -10.60 -12.62
CA GLU A 166 0.84 -9.67 -13.51
C GLU A 166 0.21 -8.27 -13.46
N ARG A 167 -1.12 -8.18 -13.53
CA ARG A 167 -1.83 -6.89 -13.58
C ARG A 167 -1.88 -6.17 -12.25
N HIS A 168 -1.99 -6.90 -11.14
CA HIS A 168 -2.31 -6.29 -9.84
C HIS A 168 -1.18 -6.38 -8.81
N HIS A 169 -0.19 -7.26 -9.03
CA HIS A 169 0.85 -7.55 -8.04
C HIS A 169 2.27 -7.32 -8.58
N MET A 170 2.53 -7.51 -9.88
CA MET A 170 3.89 -7.35 -10.45
C MET A 170 4.33 -5.91 -10.71
N GLN A 171 3.40 -4.96 -10.89
CA GLN A 171 3.74 -3.52 -10.96
C GLN A 171 4.35 -2.96 -9.66
N ARG A 172 4.59 -3.80 -8.65
CA ARG A 172 5.26 -3.45 -7.39
C ARG A 172 6.76 -3.79 -7.35
N THR A 173 7.28 -4.63 -8.25
CA THR A 173 8.62 -5.23 -8.08
C THR A 173 9.69 -4.62 -8.99
N ALA A 174 9.31 -3.96 -10.10
CA ALA A 174 10.26 -3.41 -11.08
C ALA A 174 11.03 -2.16 -10.59
N GLU A 175 10.49 -1.42 -9.61
CA GLU A 175 11.11 -0.19 -9.09
C GLU A 175 12.18 -0.46 -8.01
N MET A 176 12.17 -1.63 -7.36
CA MET A 176 13.11 -1.96 -6.26
C MET A 176 14.50 -2.44 -6.73
N LYS A 177 14.67 -2.90 -7.98
CA LYS A 177 15.96 -3.42 -8.47
C LYS A 177 16.93 -2.33 -8.97
N ILE A 178 16.45 -1.15 -9.31
CA ILE A 178 17.30 -0.06 -9.82
C ILE A 178 18.10 0.61 -8.67
N GLU A 179 17.71 0.39 -7.41
CA GLU A 179 18.36 0.97 -6.23
C GLU A 179 19.37 0.05 -5.52
N SER A 180 19.45 -1.23 -5.87
CA SER A 180 20.43 -2.18 -5.29
C SER A 180 21.72 -2.34 -6.11
N GLU A 181 21.81 -1.70 -7.27
CA GLU A 181 22.96 -1.74 -8.19
C GLU A 181 23.69 -0.38 -8.31
N LYS A 182 23.41 0.56 -7.39
CA LYS A 182 24.17 1.80 -7.20
C LYS A 182 24.76 1.83 -5.79
#